data_AF-A0A5E4G9W3-F1
#
_entry.id   AF-A0A5E4G9W3-F1
#
_cell.length_a   1.000
_cell.length_b   1.000
_cell.length_c   1.000
_cell.angle_alpha   90.00
_cell.angle_beta   90.00
_cell.angle_gamma   90.00
#
_symmetry.space_group_name_H-M   'P 1'
#
loop_
_entity.id
_entity.type
_entity.pdbx_description
1 polymer ?
#
loop_
_entity_poly.entity_id
_entity_poly.type
_entity_poly.pdbx_seq_one_letter_code
_entity_poly.pdbx_strand_id
1 'polypeptide(L)'
;MGSTFVYEHCWHLLKDQPKWTTETSKKKSKTSPNACPASSSPCIPCAVNLGQDSQESRCIERPEGKKAAKRLASQRKGKNPMGGNAESAIDLQMEIQELRKQKLEHARIQDEQFQLMYVAKQEQLAIRREEVLIQRRSEDSRIMAMDTTDMLSMQAEYIIGLQKDILSKAARRNKPQKFAD
;
A
#
# COMPACT_ATOMS: atom_id res chain seq x y z
N MET A 1 6.59 24.73 -16.79
CA MET A 1 6.40 24.81 -15.33
C MET A 1 5.10 24.08 -15.00
N GLY A 2 5.17 22.82 -14.59
CA GLY A 2 3.98 22.02 -14.28
C GLY A 2 3.42 22.42 -12.92
N SER A 3 2.13 22.75 -12.86
CA SER A 3 1.43 22.99 -11.59
C SER A 3 1.34 21.68 -10.82
N THR A 4 1.86 21.65 -9.59
CA THR A 4 1.68 20.52 -8.69
C THR A 4 0.20 20.36 -8.33
N PHE A 5 -0.28 19.13 -8.29
CA PHE A 5 -1.68 18.85 -7.99
C PHE A 5 -1.95 19.24 -6.53
N VAL A 6 -2.72 20.32 -6.34
CA VAL A 6 -2.94 20.96 -5.03
C VAL A 6 -3.52 19.98 -3.99
N TYR A 7 -4.23 18.94 -4.44
CA TYR A 7 -4.86 17.95 -3.57
C TYR A 7 -4.11 16.60 -3.51
N GLU A 8 -2.86 16.55 -3.96
CA GLU A 8 -2.06 15.33 -3.94
C GLU A 8 -1.88 14.81 -2.50
N HIS A 9 -1.69 15.72 -1.56
CA HIS A 9 -1.59 15.38 -0.14
C HIS A 9 -2.91 14.80 0.41
N CYS A 10 -4.05 15.41 0.07
CA CYS A 10 -5.37 14.93 0.48
C CYS A 10 -5.70 13.55 -0.12
N TRP A 11 -5.30 13.29 -1.35
CA TRP A 11 -5.46 12.00 -2.00
C TRP A 11 -4.70 10.90 -1.25
N HIS A 12 -3.43 11.14 -0.94
CA HIS A 12 -2.60 10.18 -0.19
C HIS A 12 -3.17 9.85 1.19
N LEU A 13 -3.82 10.81 1.86
CA LEU A 13 -4.44 10.61 3.17
C LEU A 13 -5.75 9.80 3.12
N LEU A 14 -6.50 9.88 2.01
CA LEU A 14 -7.86 9.36 1.93
C LEU A 14 -7.98 8.05 1.16
N LYS A 15 -7.03 7.73 0.28
CA LYS A 15 -7.12 6.58 -0.63
C LYS A 15 -7.29 5.23 0.08
N ASP A 16 -6.73 5.09 1.28
CA ASP A 16 -6.72 3.82 2.04
C ASP A 16 -7.87 3.72 3.06
N GLN A 17 -8.78 4.70 3.09
CA GLN A 17 -9.90 4.70 4.03
C GLN A 17 -10.87 3.53 3.72
N PRO A 18 -11.35 2.81 4.75
CA PRO A 18 -12.16 1.60 4.59
C PRO A 18 -13.44 1.83 3.78
N LYS A 19 -14.03 3.03 3.85
CA LYS A 19 -15.19 3.43 3.03
C LYS A 19 -14.96 3.32 1.51
N TRP A 20 -13.71 3.35 1.07
CA TRP A 20 -13.31 3.23 -0.34
C TRP A 20 -12.70 1.87 -0.70
N THR A 21 -12.26 1.08 0.30
CA THR A 21 -11.57 -0.20 0.10
C THR A 21 -12.41 -1.42 0.45
N THR A 22 -13.47 -1.28 1.26
CA THR A 22 -14.42 -2.38 1.47
C THR A 22 -15.29 -2.54 0.23
N GLU A 23 -15.01 -3.55 -0.59
CA GLU A 23 -16.00 -4.08 -1.52
C GLU A 23 -17.27 -4.38 -0.71
N THR A 24 -18.36 -3.66 -1.00
CA THR A 24 -19.65 -3.95 -0.37
C THR A 24 -20.07 -5.37 -0.75
N SER A 25 -19.71 -6.34 0.08
CA SER A 25 -20.23 -7.70 0.02
C SER A 25 -21.73 -7.63 0.27
N LYS A 26 -22.50 -7.44 -0.81
CA LYS A 26 -23.95 -7.57 -0.81
C LYS A 26 -24.30 -9.05 -0.66
N LYS A 27 -24.02 -9.60 0.52
CA LYS A 27 -24.51 -10.90 0.95
C LYS A 27 -26.00 -10.72 1.23
N LYS A 28 -26.82 -10.94 0.20
CA LYS A 28 -28.29 -10.87 0.27
C LYS A 28 -28.77 -11.86 1.32
N SER A 29 -29.18 -11.37 2.49
CA SER A 29 -29.98 -12.14 3.43
C SER A 29 -31.33 -12.46 2.77
N LYS A 30 -31.70 -13.74 2.76
CA LYS A 30 -33.05 -14.20 2.41
C LYS A 30 -34.01 -13.63 3.45
N THR A 31 -34.92 -12.75 3.04
CA THR A 31 -36.06 -12.33 3.89
C THR A 31 -37.36 -12.85 3.28
N SER A 32 -38.11 -13.54 4.13
CA SER A 32 -39.37 -14.27 3.92
C SER A 32 -40.52 -13.40 3.36
N PRO A 33 -41.50 -13.96 2.62
CA PRO A 33 -42.64 -13.23 2.11
C PRO A 33 -43.81 -13.31 3.10
N ASN A 34 -43.98 -12.31 3.97
CA ASN A 34 -45.29 -11.94 4.51
C ASN A 34 -45.19 -10.70 5.40
N ALA A 35 -45.72 -9.57 4.91
CA ALA A 35 -46.47 -8.58 5.70
C ALA A 35 -46.88 -7.40 4.79
N CYS A 36 -48.19 -7.28 4.59
CA CYS A 36 -48.96 -6.10 4.19
C CYS A 36 -50.26 -6.18 5.02
N PRO A 37 -51.08 -5.11 5.23
CA PRO A 37 -50.95 -3.70 4.80
C PRO A 37 -51.38 -2.64 5.87
N ALA A 38 -51.25 -1.36 5.49
CA ALA A 38 -52.18 -0.22 5.70
C ALA A 38 -52.17 0.69 6.96
N SER A 39 -52.53 1.96 6.65
CA SER A 39 -52.98 3.12 7.46
C SER A 39 -51.88 4.07 7.97
N SER A 40 -51.94 5.41 7.87
CA SER A 40 -53.05 6.37 7.74
C SER A 40 -52.57 7.74 7.17
N SER A 41 -53.49 8.48 6.52
CA SER A 41 -53.35 9.81 5.87
C SER A 41 -53.24 11.00 6.85
N PRO A 42 -52.97 12.26 6.41
CA PRO A 42 -54.09 13.15 6.03
C PRO A 42 -53.86 14.18 4.88
N CYS A 43 -54.88 14.27 4.02
CA CYS A 43 -55.68 15.41 3.49
C CYS A 43 -55.08 16.79 3.05
N ILE A 44 -55.79 17.36 2.06
CA ILE A 44 -55.60 18.52 1.13
C ILE A 44 -55.98 19.91 1.77
N PRO A 45 -55.89 21.11 1.10
CA PRO A 45 -56.78 21.58 -0.01
C PRO A 45 -56.07 22.42 -1.13
N CYS A 46 -56.36 22.27 -2.43
CA CYS A 46 -57.44 22.81 -3.29
C CYS A 46 -57.30 24.27 -3.81
N ALA A 47 -57.67 24.44 -5.10
CA ALA A 47 -58.17 25.62 -5.83
C ALA A 47 -57.19 26.52 -6.62
N VAL A 48 -57.28 26.46 -7.96
CA VAL A 48 -57.93 27.48 -8.81
C VAL A 48 -58.09 26.94 -10.23
N ASN A 49 -59.25 27.20 -10.80
CA ASN A 49 -59.70 26.80 -12.13
C ASN A 49 -59.50 27.96 -13.14
N LEU A 50 -59.71 27.69 -14.43
CA LEU A 50 -59.82 28.61 -15.59
C LEU A 50 -58.53 28.99 -16.33
N GLY A 51 -58.48 28.65 -17.63
CA GLY A 51 -57.54 29.24 -18.57
C GLY A 51 -57.23 28.39 -19.79
N GLN A 52 -58.10 28.47 -20.80
CA GLN A 52 -57.91 28.03 -22.17
C GLN A 52 -56.60 28.60 -22.77
N ASP A 53 -55.67 27.77 -23.25
CA ASP A 53 -55.24 27.77 -24.67
C ASP A 53 -54.24 26.65 -25.01
N SER A 54 -54.21 26.32 -26.29
CA SER A 54 -53.46 25.24 -26.93
C SER A 54 -51.94 25.41 -26.81
N GLN A 55 -51.19 24.39 -26.36
CA GLN A 55 -49.83 24.12 -26.85
C GLN A 55 -49.37 22.67 -26.55
N GLU A 56 -49.19 21.92 -27.64
CA GLU A 56 -48.16 20.89 -27.88
C GLU A 56 -47.51 20.24 -26.63
N SER A 57 -48.24 19.32 -25.99
CA SER A 57 -47.64 18.43 -24.99
C SER A 57 -46.94 17.27 -25.70
N ARG A 58 -45.65 17.43 -26.01
CA ARG A 58 -44.76 16.29 -26.29
C ARG A 58 -44.93 15.28 -25.16
N CYS A 59 -45.50 14.12 -25.47
CA CYS A 59 -45.56 13.00 -24.55
C CYS A 59 -44.11 12.57 -24.25
N ILE A 60 -43.55 13.06 -23.14
CA ILE A 60 -42.32 12.51 -22.59
C ILE A 60 -42.72 11.18 -21.96
N GLU A 61 -42.60 10.12 -22.76
CA GLU A 61 -42.80 8.76 -22.30
C GLU A 61 -41.83 8.51 -21.14
N ARG A 62 -42.38 8.17 -19.96
CA ARG A 62 -41.56 7.88 -18.79
C ARG A 62 -40.68 6.67 -19.12
N PRO A 63 -39.37 6.71 -18.82
CA PRO A 63 -38.50 5.57 -19.06
C PRO A 63 -39.03 4.34 -18.34
N GLU A 64 -38.97 3.19 -19.02
CA GLU A 64 -39.49 1.94 -18.50
C GLU A 64 -38.98 1.68 -17.08
N GLY A 65 -39.92 1.50 -16.15
CA GLY A 65 -39.58 1.26 -14.76
C GLY A 65 -38.72 0.00 -14.60
N LYS A 66 -37.87 0.01 -13.58
CA LYS A 66 -36.93 -1.08 -13.22
C LYS A 66 -37.55 -2.48 -13.19
N LYS A 67 -38.88 -2.58 -13.04
CA LYS A 67 -39.65 -3.84 -13.01
C LYS A 67 -39.86 -4.45 -14.41
N ALA A 68 -40.02 -3.64 -15.47
CA ALA A 68 -40.19 -4.10 -16.84
C ALA A 68 -38.86 -4.62 -17.43
N ALA A 69 -37.78 -3.84 -17.27
CA ALA A 69 -36.42 -4.25 -17.66
C ALA A 69 -35.99 -5.57 -16.98
N LYS A 70 -36.37 -5.79 -15.72
CA LYS A 70 -36.08 -7.04 -14.99
C LYS A 70 -36.84 -8.25 -15.54
N ARG A 71 -38.08 -8.09 -16.04
CA ARG A 71 -38.84 -9.19 -16.66
C ARG A 71 -38.27 -9.59 -18.01
N LEU A 72 -37.86 -8.63 -18.83
CA LEU A 72 -37.19 -8.89 -20.11
C LEU A 72 -35.83 -9.58 -19.90
N ALA A 73 -35.04 -9.12 -18.92
CA ALA A 73 -33.78 -9.76 -18.56
C ALA A 73 -33.96 -11.19 -18.02
N SER A 74 -35.05 -11.46 -17.28
CA SER A 74 -35.37 -12.80 -16.78
C SER A 74 -35.81 -13.75 -17.89
N GLN A 75 -36.57 -13.28 -18.88
CA GLN A 75 -36.98 -14.11 -20.03
C GLN A 75 -35.79 -14.52 -20.91
N ARG A 76 -34.81 -13.63 -21.08
CA ARG A 76 -33.57 -13.95 -21.80
C ARG A 76 -32.72 -15.03 -21.11
N LYS A 77 -32.90 -15.22 -19.79
CA LYS A 77 -32.14 -16.17 -18.98
C LYS A 77 -32.78 -17.56 -18.87
N GLY A 78 -34.01 -17.72 -19.39
CA GLY A 78 -34.79 -18.96 -19.31
C GLY A 78 -34.72 -19.87 -20.54
N LYS A 79 -33.93 -19.53 -21.56
CA LYS A 79 -33.71 -20.40 -22.74
C LYS A 79 -32.37 -21.12 -22.60
N ASN A 80 -32.45 -22.36 -22.12
CA ASN A 80 -31.50 -23.48 -22.23
C ASN A 80 -30.04 -23.26 -21.78
N PRO A 81 -29.58 -23.86 -20.66
CA PRO A 81 -28.17 -24.15 -20.43
C PRO A 81 -27.89 -25.60 -20.87
N MET A 82 -28.08 -25.91 -22.15
CA MET A 82 -27.57 -27.16 -22.73
C MET A 82 -26.87 -26.80 -24.02
N GLY A 83 -25.54 -26.72 -23.95
CA GLY A 83 -24.69 -26.17 -25.00
C GLY A 83 -23.60 -25.26 -24.41
N GLY A 84 -22.88 -25.74 -23.39
CA GLY A 84 -21.61 -25.11 -23.03
C GLY A 84 -20.63 -25.39 -24.15
N ASN A 85 -20.29 -24.37 -24.94
CA ASN A 85 -19.36 -24.49 -26.04
C ASN A 85 -18.01 -24.94 -25.48
N ALA A 86 -17.56 -26.17 -25.75
CA ALA A 86 -16.34 -26.76 -25.18
C ALA A 86 -15.10 -25.86 -25.41
N GLU A 87 -15.11 -25.12 -26.50
CA GLU A 87 -14.14 -24.09 -26.89
C GLU A 87 -14.00 -22.98 -25.83
N SER A 88 -15.11 -22.50 -25.26
CA SER A 88 -15.10 -21.46 -24.21
C SER A 88 -14.53 -21.97 -22.87
N ALA A 89 -14.60 -23.27 -22.61
CA ALA A 89 -14.00 -23.87 -21.41
C ALA A 89 -12.48 -24.04 -21.55
N ILE A 90 -12.01 -24.34 -22.77
CA ILE A 90 -10.58 -24.44 -23.10
C ILE A 90 -9.91 -23.07 -23.00
N ASP A 91 -10.52 -22.02 -23.55
CA ASP A 91 -10.01 -20.64 -23.47
C ASP A 91 -9.87 -20.18 -22.02
N LEU A 92 -10.89 -20.42 -21.19
CA LEU A 92 -10.85 -20.09 -19.76
C LEU A 92 -9.75 -20.87 -19.03
N GLN A 93 -9.52 -22.13 -19.40
CA GLN A 93 -8.46 -22.95 -18.80
C GLN A 93 -7.07 -22.44 -19.18
N MET A 94 -6.87 -22.00 -20.43
CA MET A 94 -5.62 -21.37 -20.88
C MET A 94 -5.36 -20.05 -20.15
N GLU A 95 -6.37 -19.20 -19.99
CA GLU A 95 -6.25 -17.93 -19.25
C GLU A 95 -5.86 -18.15 -17.78
N ILE A 96 -6.48 -19.15 -17.12
CA ILE A 96 -6.13 -19.53 -15.75
C ILE A 96 -4.68 -20.02 -15.66
N GLN A 97 -4.21 -20.82 -16.63
CA GLN A 97 -2.82 -21.29 -16.66
C GLN A 97 -1.84 -20.14 -16.86
N GLU A 98 -2.14 -19.21 -17.75
CA GLU A 98 -1.30 -18.04 -18.01
C GLU A 98 -1.22 -17.14 -16.77
N LEU A 99 -2.35 -16.86 -16.11
CA LEU A 99 -2.36 -16.10 -14.87
C LEU A 99 -1.54 -16.78 -13.75
N ARG A 100 -1.55 -18.12 -13.69
CA ARG A 100 -0.72 -18.88 -12.74
C ARG A 100 0.76 -18.74 -13.04
N LYS A 101 1.16 -18.83 -14.31
CA LYS A 101 2.55 -18.62 -14.75
C LYS A 101 3.03 -17.21 -14.42
N GLN A 102 2.21 -16.19 -14.71
CA GLN A 102 2.52 -14.80 -14.40
C GLN A 102 2.67 -14.57 -12.89
N LYS A 103 1.80 -15.16 -12.06
CA LYS A 103 1.92 -15.08 -10.59
C LYS A 103 3.19 -15.74 -10.08
N LEU A 104 3.55 -16.91 -10.62
CA LEU A 104 4.77 -17.61 -10.24
C LEU A 104 6.01 -16.80 -10.62
N GLU A 105 6.05 -16.27 -11.84
CA GLU A 105 7.18 -15.45 -12.30
C GLU A 105 7.27 -14.15 -11.51
N HIS A 106 6.14 -13.50 -11.20
CA HIS A 106 6.13 -12.32 -10.35
C HIS A 106 6.67 -12.62 -8.94
N ALA A 107 6.29 -13.75 -8.34
CA ALA A 107 6.81 -14.18 -7.04
C ALA A 107 8.32 -14.48 -7.11
N ARG A 108 8.79 -15.09 -8.20
CA ARG A 108 10.22 -15.35 -8.45
C ARG A 108 11.01 -14.05 -8.53
N ILE A 109 10.53 -13.09 -9.32
CA ILE A 109 11.17 -11.77 -9.45
C ILE A 109 11.17 -11.03 -8.10
N GLN A 110 10.08 -11.07 -7.33
CA GLN A 110 10.03 -10.45 -6.01
C GLN A 110 11.07 -11.05 -5.05
N ASP A 111 11.23 -12.37 -5.04
CA ASP A 111 12.25 -13.03 -4.22
C ASP A 111 13.67 -12.64 -4.63
N GLU A 112 13.96 -12.61 -5.94
CA GLU A 112 15.26 -12.14 -6.44
C GLU A 112 15.55 -10.69 -6.05
N GLN A 113 14.56 -9.80 -6.18
CA GLN A 113 14.69 -8.40 -5.75
C GLN A 113 14.92 -8.29 -4.25
N PHE A 114 14.23 -9.10 -3.45
CA PHE A 114 14.42 -9.14 -2.00
C PHE A 114 15.82 -9.61 -1.63
N GLN A 115 16.32 -10.67 -2.26
CA GLN A 115 17.67 -11.19 -2.04
C GLN A 115 18.73 -10.14 -2.41
N LEU A 116 18.60 -9.49 -3.57
CA LEU A 116 19.51 -8.41 -3.99
C LEU A 116 19.50 -7.25 -2.99
N MET A 117 18.32 -6.81 -2.56
CA MET A 117 18.18 -5.76 -1.55
C MET A 117 18.83 -6.17 -0.21
N TYR A 118 18.65 -7.42 0.21
CA TYR A 118 19.24 -7.93 1.44
C TYR A 118 20.77 -7.91 1.37
N VAL A 119 21.37 -8.40 0.28
CA VAL A 119 22.83 -8.38 0.07
C VAL A 119 23.35 -6.95 0.04
N ALA A 120 22.74 -6.06 -0.74
CA ALA A 120 23.12 -4.65 -0.78
C ALA A 120 23.04 -3.99 0.60
N LYS A 121 22.05 -4.36 1.42
CA LYS A 121 21.92 -3.86 2.80
C LYS A 121 23.05 -4.37 3.69
N GLN A 122 23.44 -5.65 3.57
CA GLN A 122 24.56 -6.20 4.32
C GLN A 122 25.88 -5.53 3.95
N GLU A 123 26.11 -5.29 2.66
CA GLU A 123 27.31 -4.58 2.18
C GLU A 123 27.34 -3.14 2.71
N GLN A 124 26.23 -2.41 2.65
CA GLN A 124 26.14 -1.07 3.25
C GLN A 124 26.45 -1.07 4.75
N LEU A 125 25.97 -2.08 5.48
CA LEU A 125 26.26 -2.22 6.91
C LEU A 125 27.74 -2.56 7.15
N ALA A 126 28.35 -3.39 6.30
CA ALA A 126 29.77 -3.72 6.38
C ALA A 126 30.64 -2.49 6.12
N ILE A 127 30.35 -1.72 5.06
CA ILE A 127 31.03 -0.47 4.74
C ILE A 127 30.89 0.51 5.91
N ARG A 128 29.69 0.71 6.44
CA ARG A 128 29.46 1.61 7.58
C ARG A 128 30.23 1.20 8.84
N ARG A 129 30.35 -0.10 9.10
CA ARG A 129 31.16 -0.60 10.22
C ARG A 129 32.64 -0.29 10.02
N GLU A 130 33.16 -0.51 8.81
CA GLU A 130 34.55 -0.21 8.48
C GLU A 130 34.83 1.29 8.53
N GLU A 131 33.92 2.13 8.03
CA GLU A 131 34.03 3.60 8.13
C GLU A 131 34.15 4.07 9.58
N VAL A 132 33.34 3.52 10.49
CA VAL A 132 33.42 3.85 11.92
C VAL A 132 34.77 3.42 12.50
N LEU A 133 35.31 2.28 12.09
CA LEU A 133 36.64 1.81 12.53
C LEU A 133 37.76 2.72 12.00
N ILE A 134 37.69 3.12 10.73
CA ILE A 134 38.64 4.04 10.11
C ILE A 134 38.58 5.41 10.78
N GLN A 135 37.39 5.96 10.99
CA GLN A 135 37.19 7.24 11.69
C GLN A 135 37.76 7.19 13.10
N ARG A 136 37.47 6.12 13.84
CA ARG A 136 38.03 5.92 15.18
C ARG A 136 39.55 5.85 15.15
N ARG A 137 40.14 5.09 14.23
CA ARG A 137 41.60 5.00 14.10
C ARG A 137 42.21 6.35 13.73
N SER A 138 41.56 7.13 12.86
CA SER A 138 41.99 8.47 12.50
C SER A 138 41.97 9.41 13.70
N GLU A 139 40.90 9.39 14.50
CA GLU A 139 40.77 10.16 15.72
C GLU A 139 41.80 9.76 16.78
N ASP A 140 42.00 8.44 16.99
CA ASP A 140 43.05 7.92 17.86
C ASP A 140 44.44 8.43 17.41
N SER A 141 44.75 8.40 16.10
CA SER A 141 45.99 8.95 15.54
C SER A 141 46.11 10.46 15.75
N ARG A 142 45.01 11.21 15.60
CA ARG A 142 44.97 12.65 15.82
C ARG A 142 45.27 13.01 17.27
N ILE A 143 44.69 12.28 18.22
CA ILE A 143 44.94 12.44 19.67
C ILE A 143 46.40 12.09 20.00
N MET A 144 46.93 11.00 19.44
CA MET A 144 48.33 10.58 19.64
C MET A 144 49.34 11.58 19.09
N ALA A 145 49.01 12.30 18.02
CA ALA A 145 49.88 13.29 17.40
C ALA A 145 49.81 14.68 18.04
N MET A 146 48.88 14.90 18.97
CA MET A 146 48.67 16.21 19.59
C MET A 146 49.78 16.52 20.60
N ASP A 147 50.53 17.60 20.37
CA ASP A 147 51.53 18.10 21.31
C ASP A 147 50.84 18.77 22.51
N THR A 148 51.32 18.44 23.72
CA THR A 148 50.77 18.93 24.98
C THR A 148 51.67 19.94 25.69
N THR A 149 52.84 20.26 25.12
CA THR A 149 53.86 21.11 25.75
C THR A 149 53.36 22.54 26.01
N ASP A 150 52.55 23.08 25.11
CA ASP A 150 52.03 24.47 25.18
C ASP A 150 50.58 24.55 25.73
N MET A 151 50.04 23.46 26.28
CA MET A 151 48.66 23.41 26.77
C MET A 151 48.54 23.75 28.25
N LEU A 152 47.38 24.26 28.68
CA LEU A 152 47.01 24.38 30.10
C LEU A 152 47.14 23.01 30.79
N SER A 153 47.72 22.96 32.00
CA SER A 153 48.03 21.70 32.71
C SER A 153 46.85 20.72 32.77
N MET A 154 45.64 21.18 33.12
CA MET A 154 44.46 20.29 33.15
C MET A 154 44.11 19.69 31.79
N GLN A 155 44.29 20.45 30.69
CA GLN A 155 44.00 19.97 29.35
C GLN A 155 45.10 19.02 28.84
N ALA A 156 46.37 19.35 29.13
CA ALA A 156 47.49 18.47 28.83
C ALA A 156 47.32 17.10 29.50
N GLU A 157 46.99 17.09 30.80
CA GLU A 157 46.76 15.85 31.56
C GLU A 157 45.62 15.00 30.98
N TYR A 158 44.53 15.65 30.57
CA TYR A 158 43.41 14.97 29.93
C TYR A 158 43.83 14.27 28.64
N ILE A 159 44.53 14.98 27.75
CA ILE A 159 44.99 14.45 26.47
C ILE A 159 46.02 13.34 26.67
N ILE A 160 46.98 13.52 27.57
CA ILE A 160 47.95 12.48 27.95
C ILE A 160 47.23 11.23 28.47
N GLY A 161 46.16 11.40 29.26
CA GLY A 161 45.31 10.31 29.71
C GLY A 161 44.68 9.53 28.56
N LEU A 162 44.13 10.22 27.56
CA LEU A 162 43.57 9.60 26.36
C LEU A 162 44.63 8.85 25.54
N GLN A 163 45.81 9.44 25.35
CA GLN A 163 46.93 8.80 24.65
C GLN A 163 47.33 7.48 25.32
N LYS A 164 47.43 7.47 26.66
CA LYS A 164 47.70 6.25 27.43
C LYS A 164 46.61 5.19 27.26
N ASP A 165 45.35 5.59 27.29
CA ASP A 165 44.22 4.68 27.08
C ASP A 165 44.25 4.05 25.67
N ILE A 166 44.52 4.85 24.62
CA ILE A 166 44.68 4.39 23.24
C ILE A 166 45.81 3.34 23.14
N LEU A 167 46.98 3.61 23.73
CA LEU A 167 48.10 2.67 23.77
C LEU A 167 47.73 1.37 24.49
N SER A 168 47.02 1.46 25.62
CA SER A 168 46.57 0.29 26.38
C SER A 168 45.61 -0.59 25.57
N LYS A 169 44.67 0.04 24.84
CA LYS A 169 43.71 -0.63 23.97
C LYS A 169 44.40 -1.28 22.77
N ALA A 170 45.41 -0.63 22.20
CA ALA A 170 46.22 -1.18 21.12
C ALA A 170 47.03 -2.41 21.58
N ALA A 171 47.65 -2.33 22.76
CA ALA A 171 48.39 -3.45 23.34
C ALA A 171 47.52 -4.69 23.58
N ARG A 172 46.25 -4.51 23.99
CA ARG A 172 45.30 -5.61 24.17
C ARG A 172 44.94 -6.31 22.85
N ARG A 173 44.81 -5.56 21.75
CA ARG A 173 44.52 -6.13 20.42
C ARG A 173 45.69 -6.92 19.85
N ASN A 174 46.93 -6.52 20.17
CA ASN A 174 48.14 -7.13 19.63
C ASN A 174 48.64 -8.33 20.44
N LYS A 175 47.97 -8.74 21.53
CA LYS A 175 48.38 -9.94 22.28
C LYS A 175 48.03 -11.19 21.46
N PRO A 176 49.00 -12.05 21.13
CA PRO A 176 48.71 -13.30 20.45
C PRO A 176 47.84 -14.17 21.36
N GLN A 177 46.72 -14.64 20.80
CA GLN A 177 45.85 -15.60 21.44
C GLN A 177 46.65 -16.89 21.58
N LYS A 178 47.15 -17.17 22.79
CA LYS A 178 47.81 -18.44 23.06
C LYS A 178 46.77 -19.54 22.85
N PHE A 179 46.90 -20.28 21.76
CA PHE A 179 46.21 -21.55 21.60
C PHE A 179 46.74 -22.46 22.71
N ALA A 180 45.84 -22.88 23.60
CA ALA A 180 46.15 -23.90 24.58
C ALA A 180 46.07 -25.25 23.86
N ASP A 181 47.16 -26.03 23.94
CA ASP A 181 47.27 -27.42 23.48
C ASP A 181 46.34 -28.36 24.28
#